data_AF-A0A8C6CVS4-F1
#
_entry.id   AF-A0A8C6CVS4-F1
#
_cell.length_a   1.000
_cell.length_b   1.000
_cell.length_c   1.000
_cell.angle_alpha   90.00
_cell.angle_beta   90.00
_cell.angle_gamma   90.00
#
_symmetry.space_group_name_H-M   'P 1'
#
loop_
_entity.id
_entity.type
_entity.pdbx_description
1 polymer ?
#
loop_
_entity_poly.entity_id
_entity_poly.type
_entity_poly.pdbx_seq_one_letter_code
_entity_poly.pdbx_strand_id
1 'polypeptide(L)'
;MAARLAGLAVLLGLAARGPAPAGAAKMKVVEEPNTFGLNNPFLPQTSRLQPKRDPSPVSGPAHLSRLSGKCFSLVESTYKYELCPFHNVTQHEQTFRWNAYSGILGIWHEWEITNNTFRGMWMRDGDACQSRSRQSKVELTCGKSNRLAHVSEPSTCVYALTFETPLVCHPHSLLVYPTLPTALQQRWDQLEQDLADELITAQGYEKLLRAIFEDAGYLKTSEPSESAQQEGTKGLRFETLESCQEAYKALSQEIKRLQGMLTQHGVPYRKSAETPSSEHWGPQTPTAGIAEPLRGDPGLRGETL
;
A
#
# COMPACT_ATOMS: atom_id res chain seq x y z
N MET A 1 -49.59 50.97 -93.86
CA MET A 1 -48.19 51.30 -94.20
C MET A 1 -47.33 51.10 -92.95
N ALA A 2 -46.18 50.46 -93.13
CA ALA A 2 -45.29 49.96 -92.07
C ALA A 2 -44.31 51.04 -91.56
N ALA A 3 -43.93 50.95 -90.27
CA ALA A 3 -42.61 51.33 -89.71
C ALA A 3 -42.62 50.95 -88.21
N ARG A 4 -42.00 49.84 -87.79
CA ARG A 4 -40.59 49.66 -87.37
C ARG A 4 -40.20 50.31 -86.02
N LEU A 5 -39.98 49.40 -85.05
CA LEU A 5 -38.81 49.26 -84.15
C LEU A 5 -38.30 50.48 -83.36
N ALA A 6 -38.30 50.35 -82.02
CA ALA A 6 -37.07 50.42 -81.21
C ALA A 6 -37.36 49.92 -79.78
N GLY A 7 -36.58 48.94 -79.33
CA GLY A 7 -36.61 48.46 -77.96
C GLY A 7 -35.79 49.34 -77.01
N LEU A 8 -36.18 49.36 -75.74
CA LEU A 8 -35.29 49.66 -74.63
C LEU A 8 -35.55 48.63 -73.53
N ALA A 9 -34.61 47.71 -73.35
CA ALA A 9 -34.58 46.78 -72.24
C ALA A 9 -34.03 47.51 -71.01
N VAL A 10 -34.88 47.71 -69.99
CA VAL A 10 -34.47 48.22 -68.68
C VAL A 10 -34.14 47.02 -67.79
N LEU A 11 -32.85 46.79 -67.55
CA LEU A 11 -32.34 45.85 -66.56
C LEU A 11 -32.47 46.45 -65.16
N LEU A 12 -33.53 46.11 -64.44
CA LEU A 12 -33.67 46.38 -63.01
C LEU A 12 -33.13 45.18 -62.22
N GLY A 13 -31.85 45.27 -61.85
CA GLY A 13 -31.24 44.38 -60.85
C GLY A 13 -31.75 44.73 -59.46
N LEU A 14 -32.63 43.91 -58.91
CA LEU A 14 -33.00 43.94 -57.50
C LEU A 14 -32.32 42.76 -56.79
N ALA A 15 -31.39 43.13 -55.92
CA ALA A 15 -30.58 42.24 -55.11
C ALA A 15 -31.45 41.35 -54.22
N ALA A 16 -31.36 40.03 -54.42
CA ALA A 16 -31.88 39.05 -53.48
C ALA A 16 -31.06 39.12 -52.18
N ARG A 17 -31.60 39.76 -51.15
CA ARG A 17 -31.12 39.61 -49.76
C ARG A 17 -31.53 38.21 -49.29
N GLY A 18 -30.64 37.25 -49.49
CA GLY A 18 -30.75 35.93 -48.83
C GLY A 18 -30.71 36.09 -47.30
N PRO A 19 -31.39 35.22 -46.55
CA PRO A 19 -31.31 35.23 -45.09
C PRO A 19 -29.87 34.97 -44.66
N ALA A 20 -29.39 35.80 -43.73
CA ALA A 20 -28.03 35.72 -43.18
C ALA A 20 -27.74 34.30 -42.64
N PRO A 21 -26.53 33.76 -42.85
CA PRO A 21 -26.15 32.52 -42.18
C PRO A 21 -26.13 32.81 -40.68
N ALA A 22 -26.99 32.10 -39.93
CA ALA A 22 -26.92 32.07 -38.49
C ALA A 22 -25.49 31.70 -38.11
N GLY A 23 -24.80 32.60 -37.39
CA GLY A 23 -23.48 32.34 -36.88
C GLY A 23 -23.54 31.06 -36.05
N ALA A 24 -22.92 29.99 -36.57
CA ALA A 24 -22.66 28.80 -35.79
C ALA A 24 -21.71 29.23 -34.67
N ALA A 25 -22.27 29.63 -33.53
CA ALA A 25 -21.53 29.79 -32.32
C ALA A 25 -20.88 28.43 -32.07
N LYS A 26 -19.56 28.37 -32.20
CA LYS A 26 -18.78 27.22 -31.74
C LYS A 26 -19.00 27.16 -30.23
N MET A 27 -20.01 26.41 -29.81
CA MET A 27 -20.07 25.91 -28.45
C MET A 27 -18.85 25.02 -28.31
N LYS A 28 -17.77 25.59 -27.78
CA LYS A 28 -16.69 24.79 -27.22
C LYS A 28 -17.37 24.03 -26.11
N VAL A 29 -17.56 22.73 -26.29
CA VAL A 29 -17.87 21.83 -25.18
C VAL A 29 -16.79 22.15 -24.15
N VAL A 30 -17.20 22.82 -23.08
CA VAL A 30 -16.40 22.89 -21.88
C VAL A 30 -16.43 21.45 -21.43
N GLU A 31 -15.37 20.70 -21.76
CA GLU A 31 -15.05 19.50 -21.02
C GLU A 31 -15.25 19.88 -19.56
N GLU A 32 -16.13 19.14 -18.88
CA GLU A 32 -16.28 19.24 -17.44
C GLU A 32 -14.88 19.39 -16.88
N PRO A 33 -14.61 20.39 -16.02
CA PRO A 33 -13.29 20.55 -15.49
C PRO A 33 -13.01 19.25 -14.75
N ASN A 34 -12.21 18.39 -15.40
CA ASN A 34 -11.54 17.26 -14.79
C ASN A 34 -10.54 17.91 -13.84
N THR A 35 -11.05 18.43 -12.73
CA THR A 35 -10.33 19.21 -11.73
C THR A 35 -9.62 18.25 -10.79
N PHE A 36 -8.90 17.28 -11.34
CA PHE A 36 -7.85 16.59 -10.61
C PHE A 36 -6.67 16.46 -11.55
N GLY A 37 -5.72 17.39 -11.39
CA GLY A 37 -4.41 17.37 -12.01
C GLY A 37 -3.55 16.21 -11.53
N LEU A 38 -4.01 14.97 -11.73
CA LEU A 38 -3.25 13.75 -11.46
C LEU A 38 -2.52 13.24 -12.71
N ASN A 39 -2.75 13.81 -13.90
CA ASN A 39 -2.06 13.47 -15.14
C ASN A 39 -1.68 14.68 -16.00
N ASN A 40 -1.45 15.87 -15.42
CA ASN A 40 -0.91 17.00 -16.18
C ASN A 40 0.61 17.09 -15.94
N PRO A 41 1.47 16.82 -16.94
CA PRO A 41 2.92 16.88 -16.79
C PRO A 41 3.46 18.32 -16.57
N PHE A 42 2.59 19.33 -16.60
CA PHE A 42 2.93 20.75 -16.49
C PHE A 42 2.48 21.44 -15.19
N LEU A 43 1.86 20.72 -14.24
CA LEU A 43 1.60 21.24 -12.88
C LEU A 43 2.74 20.84 -11.93
N PRO A 44 3.21 21.73 -11.04
CA PRO A 44 4.21 21.36 -10.05
C PRO A 44 3.66 20.22 -9.17
N GLN A 45 4.46 19.16 -8.99
CA GLN A 45 4.13 17.96 -8.19
C GLN A 45 3.94 18.23 -6.68
N THR A 46 3.81 19.50 -6.28
CA THR A 46 3.72 19.96 -4.89
C THR A 46 2.38 19.67 -4.22
N SER A 47 1.41 19.10 -4.94
CA SER A 47 0.08 18.73 -4.43
C SER A 47 -0.10 17.24 -4.12
N ARG A 48 0.98 16.42 -4.21
CA ARG A 48 0.89 15.01 -3.83
C ARG A 48 1.02 14.89 -2.32
N LEU A 49 -0.07 14.51 -1.66
CA LEU A 49 -0.09 14.22 -0.21
C LEU A 49 1.08 13.30 0.15
N GLN A 50 1.91 13.72 1.10
CA GLN A 50 3.04 12.93 1.59
C GLN A 50 2.67 12.27 2.92
N PRO A 51 2.71 10.94 3.03
CA PRO A 51 2.46 10.26 4.28
C PRO A 51 3.57 10.56 5.29
N LYS A 52 3.21 10.67 6.58
CA LYS A 52 4.16 10.93 7.67
C LYS A 52 5.15 9.78 7.88
N ARG A 53 4.75 8.55 7.52
CA ARG A 53 5.60 7.36 7.52
C ARG A 53 5.23 6.42 6.39
N ASP A 54 6.12 5.47 6.11
CA ASP A 54 5.82 4.38 5.21
C ASP A 54 4.73 3.44 5.78
N PRO A 55 3.86 2.89 4.93
CA PRO A 55 2.89 1.89 5.34
C PRO A 55 3.60 0.64 5.86
N SER A 56 2.91 -0.08 6.75
CA SER A 56 3.42 -1.36 7.23
C SER A 56 3.54 -2.38 6.08
N PRO A 57 4.42 -3.39 6.18
CA PRO A 57 4.49 -4.43 5.17
C PRO A 57 3.12 -5.08 4.92
N VAL A 58 2.87 -5.49 3.68
CA VAL A 58 1.66 -6.23 3.33
C VAL A 58 1.68 -7.57 4.06
N SER A 59 0.70 -7.80 4.93
CA SER A 59 0.55 -9.04 5.72
C SER A 59 -0.91 -9.48 5.75
N GLY A 60 -1.16 -10.69 6.26
CA GLY A 60 -2.50 -11.26 6.40
C GLY A 60 -2.89 -12.19 5.25
N PRO A 61 -4.19 -12.32 4.92
CA PRO A 61 -4.64 -13.28 3.93
C PRO A 61 -4.07 -13.03 2.53
N ALA A 62 -3.39 -14.03 1.97
CA ALA A 62 -2.68 -13.91 0.69
C ALA A 62 -3.58 -13.46 -0.47
N HIS A 63 -4.85 -13.85 -0.49
CA HIS A 63 -5.80 -13.45 -1.53
C HIS A 63 -6.19 -11.96 -1.49
N LEU A 64 -5.99 -11.27 -0.37
CA LEU A 64 -6.20 -9.81 -0.24
C LEU A 64 -5.01 -9.01 -0.75
N SER A 65 -3.79 -9.58 -0.76
CA SER A 65 -2.58 -8.90 -1.28
C SER A 65 -2.75 -8.36 -2.71
N ARG A 66 -3.64 -8.98 -3.50
CA ARG A 66 -4.02 -8.60 -4.87
C ARG A 66 -4.69 -7.22 -4.98
N LEU A 67 -5.15 -6.68 -3.85
CA LEU A 67 -5.72 -5.34 -3.72
C LEU A 67 -4.64 -4.28 -3.50
N SER A 68 -3.44 -4.69 -3.07
CA SER A 68 -2.29 -3.79 -2.95
C SER A 68 -1.95 -3.16 -4.30
N GLY A 69 -1.67 -1.86 -4.29
CA GLY A 69 -1.41 -1.08 -5.50
C GLY A 69 -2.65 -0.67 -6.30
N LYS A 70 -3.86 -1.02 -5.86
CA LYS A 70 -5.13 -0.55 -6.43
C LYS A 70 -5.78 0.44 -5.47
N CYS A 71 -6.44 1.45 -6.03
CA CYS A 71 -7.14 2.47 -5.25
C CYS A 71 -8.61 2.55 -5.67
N PHE A 72 -9.48 2.70 -4.68
CA PHE A 72 -10.93 2.72 -4.86
C PHE A 72 -11.47 4.01 -4.28
N SER A 73 -12.22 4.75 -5.09
CA SER A 73 -12.76 6.04 -4.66
C SER A 73 -14.28 6.01 -4.49
N LEU A 74 -14.76 6.78 -3.53
CA LEU A 74 -16.16 7.06 -3.29
C LEU A 74 -16.32 8.57 -3.12
N VAL A 75 -17.26 9.15 -3.86
CA VAL A 75 -17.66 10.55 -3.67
C VAL A 75 -18.91 10.55 -2.81
N GLU A 76 -18.83 11.17 -1.65
CA GLU A 76 -19.94 11.30 -0.71
C GLU A 76 -20.02 12.76 -0.28
N SER A 77 -21.17 13.38 -0.54
CA SER A 77 -21.39 14.83 -0.38
C SER A 77 -20.37 15.69 -1.16
N THR A 78 -19.56 16.50 -0.46
CA THR A 78 -18.54 17.37 -1.04
C THR A 78 -17.13 16.76 -1.02
N TYR A 79 -16.97 15.52 -0.57
CA TYR A 79 -15.67 14.89 -0.41
C TYR A 79 -15.55 13.64 -1.27
N LYS A 80 -14.37 13.47 -1.88
CA LYS A 80 -13.94 12.23 -2.51
C LYS A 80 -12.98 11.53 -1.56
N TYR A 81 -13.35 10.35 -1.11
CA TYR A 81 -12.50 9.46 -0.35
C TYR A 81 -11.83 8.49 -1.30
N GLU A 82 -10.56 8.19 -1.07
CA GLU A 82 -9.82 7.18 -1.81
C GLU A 82 -9.12 6.24 -0.83
N LEU A 83 -9.40 4.95 -0.96
CA LEU A 83 -8.79 3.87 -0.21
C LEU A 83 -7.86 3.09 -1.12
N CYS A 84 -6.58 3.05 -0.77
CA CYS A 84 -5.60 2.16 -1.36
C CYS A 84 -5.23 1.10 -0.31
N PRO A 85 -5.79 -0.14 -0.37
CA PRO A 85 -5.51 -1.17 0.61
C PRO A 85 -4.01 -1.40 0.79
N PHE A 86 -3.59 -1.59 2.04
CA PHE A 86 -2.18 -1.72 2.47
C PHE A 86 -1.29 -0.48 2.25
N HIS A 87 -1.86 0.67 1.86
CA HIS A 87 -1.11 1.91 1.67
C HIS A 87 -1.68 3.01 2.58
N ASN A 88 -2.71 3.73 2.13
CA ASN A 88 -3.28 4.85 2.85
C ASN A 88 -4.74 5.09 2.45
N VAL A 89 -5.39 5.95 3.22
CA VAL A 89 -6.71 6.52 2.95
C VAL A 89 -6.56 8.02 2.81
N THR A 90 -7.11 8.59 1.75
CA THR A 90 -7.09 10.04 1.51
C THR A 90 -8.50 10.61 1.38
N GLN A 91 -8.61 11.90 1.68
CA GLN A 91 -9.81 12.70 1.51
C GLN A 91 -9.46 13.92 0.67
N HIS A 92 -10.29 14.18 -0.34
CA HIS A 92 -10.16 15.32 -1.24
C HIS A 92 -11.50 16.06 -1.33
N GLU A 93 -11.55 17.29 -0.84
CA GLU A 93 -12.69 18.18 -1.03
C GLU A 93 -12.88 18.49 -2.52
N GLN A 94 -14.10 18.33 -3.02
CA GLN A 94 -14.46 18.50 -4.43
C GLN A 94 -14.90 19.92 -4.78
N THR A 95 -14.82 20.86 -3.84
CA THR A 95 -15.25 22.24 -4.09
C THR A 95 -14.23 22.98 -4.95
N PHE A 96 -14.70 23.89 -5.81
CA PHE A 96 -13.85 24.74 -6.67
C PHE A 96 -13.17 25.89 -5.89
N ARG A 97 -12.76 25.63 -4.65
CA ARG A 97 -12.04 26.61 -3.83
C ARG A 97 -10.55 26.48 -4.09
N TRP A 98 -9.86 27.61 -4.14
CA TRP A 98 -8.40 27.64 -4.31
C TRP A 98 -7.66 26.95 -3.15
N ASN A 99 -8.31 26.79 -2.00
CA ASN A 99 -7.82 26.15 -0.78
C ASN A 99 -8.66 24.93 -0.35
N ALA A 100 -9.19 24.17 -1.31
CA ALA A 100 -9.92 22.93 -1.02
C ALA A 100 -9.07 21.97 -0.16
N TYR A 101 -9.67 21.41 0.90
CA TYR A 101 -8.95 20.52 1.81
C TYR A 101 -8.58 19.21 1.12
N SER A 102 -7.33 18.78 1.31
CA SER A 102 -6.84 17.48 0.87
C SER A 102 -5.94 16.93 1.95
N GLY A 103 -6.17 15.68 2.37
CA GLY A 103 -5.42 15.11 3.48
C GLY A 103 -5.47 13.59 3.59
N ILE A 104 -4.58 13.06 4.42
CA ILE A 104 -4.46 11.62 4.70
C ILE A 104 -5.26 11.31 5.97
N LEU A 105 -6.22 10.38 5.86
CA LEU A 105 -7.05 9.94 6.98
C LEU A 105 -6.45 8.76 7.75
N GLY A 106 -5.42 8.12 7.19
CA GLY A 106 -4.65 7.07 7.84
C GLY A 106 -3.74 6.34 6.86
N ILE A 107 -2.74 5.67 7.41
CA ILE A 107 -1.70 4.89 6.75
C ILE A 107 -1.79 3.46 7.28
N TRP A 108 -1.64 2.45 6.41
CA TRP A 108 -1.77 1.05 6.78
C TRP A 108 -0.87 0.67 7.96
N HIS A 109 -1.49 0.21 9.05
CA HIS A 109 -0.84 -0.03 10.33
C HIS A 109 -0.85 -1.51 10.71
N GLU A 110 -2.03 -2.06 10.95
CA GLU A 110 -2.22 -3.41 11.49
C GLU A 110 -3.64 -3.92 11.21
N TRP A 111 -3.83 -5.22 11.39
CA TRP A 111 -5.14 -5.85 11.35
C TRP A 111 -5.89 -5.67 12.67
N GLU A 112 -7.21 -5.57 12.58
CA GLU A 112 -8.10 -5.84 13.71
C GLU A 112 -8.50 -7.31 13.68
N ILE A 113 -8.13 -8.05 14.71
CA ILE A 113 -8.48 -9.46 14.87
C ILE A 113 -9.49 -9.58 16.02
N THR A 114 -10.60 -10.27 15.77
CA THR A 114 -11.60 -10.59 16.79
C THR A 114 -12.00 -12.05 16.62
N ASN A 115 -12.02 -12.81 17.72
CA ASN A 115 -12.36 -14.24 17.69
C ASN A 115 -11.59 -15.03 16.62
N ASN A 116 -10.26 -14.81 16.52
CA ASN A 116 -9.39 -15.48 15.55
C ASN A 116 -9.76 -15.24 14.08
N THR A 117 -10.47 -14.14 13.78
CA THR A 117 -10.82 -13.71 12.43
C THR A 117 -10.38 -12.27 12.17
N PHE A 118 -9.91 -12.00 10.94
CA PHE A 118 -9.63 -10.66 10.48
C PHE A 118 -10.95 -9.91 10.27
N ARG A 119 -11.16 -8.83 11.01
CA ARG A 119 -12.39 -8.03 10.94
C ARG A 119 -12.22 -6.75 10.14
N GLY A 120 -11.05 -6.12 10.27
CA GLY A 120 -10.80 -4.85 9.61
C GLY A 120 -9.32 -4.48 9.56
N MET A 121 -9.05 -3.41 8.84
CA MET A 121 -7.73 -2.82 8.67
C MET A 121 -7.67 -1.51 9.44
N TRP A 122 -6.73 -1.39 10.37
CA TRP A 122 -6.43 -0.12 11.03
C TRP A 122 -5.47 0.71 10.19
N MET A 123 -5.90 1.92 9.88
CA MET A 123 -5.13 2.94 9.19
C MET A 123 -4.85 4.07 10.19
N ARG A 124 -3.60 4.24 10.62
CA ARG A 124 -3.22 5.21 11.67
C ARG A 124 -2.28 6.27 11.13
N ASP A 125 -1.85 7.21 11.97
CA ASP A 125 -0.83 8.21 11.62
C ASP A 125 -1.19 9.09 10.40
N GLY A 126 -2.48 9.38 10.21
CA GLY A 126 -2.93 10.37 9.23
C GLY A 126 -2.52 11.79 9.61
N ASP A 127 -3.07 12.77 8.89
CA ASP A 127 -2.78 14.18 9.12
C ASP A 127 -3.15 14.63 10.52
N ALA A 128 -2.44 15.64 11.02
CA ALA A 128 -2.71 16.19 12.34
C ALA A 128 -4.15 16.73 12.42
N CYS A 129 -4.83 16.42 13.53
CA CYS A 129 -6.20 16.80 13.78
C CYS A 129 -6.36 17.11 15.27
N GLN A 130 -6.21 18.39 15.60
CA GLN A 130 -6.18 18.89 16.98
C GLN A 130 -5.07 18.19 17.79
N SER A 131 -5.43 17.41 18.81
CA SER A 131 -4.50 16.72 19.71
C SER A 131 -4.10 15.31 19.25
N ARG A 132 -4.67 14.80 18.16
CA ARG A 132 -4.40 13.44 17.66
C ARG A 132 -4.18 13.43 16.15
N SER A 133 -3.55 12.37 15.64
CA SER A 133 -3.54 12.11 14.20
C SER A 133 -4.88 11.53 13.77
N ARG A 134 -5.32 11.84 12.55
CA ARG A 134 -6.47 11.16 11.94
C ARG A 134 -6.20 9.65 11.87
N GLN A 135 -7.24 8.87 12.11
CA GLN A 135 -7.18 7.42 11.99
C GLN A 135 -8.47 6.91 11.36
N SER A 136 -8.35 5.82 10.62
CA SER A 136 -9.46 5.20 9.91
C SER A 136 -9.50 3.71 10.17
N LYS A 137 -10.69 3.17 10.36
CA LYS A 137 -10.93 1.72 10.41
C LYS A 137 -11.65 1.31 9.13
N VAL A 138 -11.06 0.36 8.40
CA VAL A 138 -11.66 -0.19 7.18
C VAL A 138 -12.23 -1.57 7.50
N GLU A 139 -13.54 -1.70 7.49
CA GLU A 139 -14.23 -2.98 7.65
C GLU A 139 -14.39 -3.66 6.28
N LEU A 140 -14.04 -4.94 6.21
CA LEU A 140 -14.14 -5.73 4.98
C LEU A 140 -15.49 -6.46 4.94
N THR A 141 -16.23 -6.29 3.87
CA THR A 141 -17.56 -6.89 3.70
C THR A 141 -17.67 -7.63 2.36
N CYS A 142 -18.46 -8.70 2.34
CA CYS A 142 -18.72 -9.43 1.10
C CYS A 142 -19.53 -8.55 0.14
N GLY A 143 -19.04 -8.40 -1.09
CA GLY A 143 -19.70 -7.64 -2.14
C GLY A 143 -19.45 -8.21 -3.53
N LYS A 144 -20.24 -7.78 -4.51
CA LYS A 144 -20.13 -8.27 -5.90
C LYS A 144 -18.88 -7.76 -6.63
N SER A 145 -18.37 -6.60 -6.21
CA SER A 145 -17.23 -5.92 -6.81
C SER A 145 -16.33 -5.31 -5.73
N ASN A 146 -15.06 -5.07 -6.07
CA ASN A 146 -14.15 -4.32 -5.21
C ASN A 146 -14.52 -2.83 -5.25
N ARG A 147 -15.09 -2.29 -4.17
CA ARG A 147 -15.40 -0.85 -4.09
C ARG A 147 -15.46 -0.37 -2.65
N LEU A 148 -15.16 0.92 -2.47
CA LEU A 148 -15.46 1.62 -1.24
C LEU A 148 -16.97 1.90 -1.20
N ALA A 149 -17.68 1.29 -0.25
CA ALA A 149 -19.15 1.29 -0.22
C ALA A 149 -19.71 2.42 0.64
N HIS A 150 -19.08 2.74 1.76
CA HIS A 150 -19.53 3.77 2.69
C HIS A 150 -18.36 4.37 3.47
N VAL A 151 -18.46 5.66 3.81
CA VAL A 151 -17.52 6.37 4.69
C VAL A 151 -18.30 7.19 5.71
N SER A 152 -17.89 7.12 6.97
CA SER A 152 -18.46 7.92 8.05
C SER A 152 -17.37 8.44 9.00
N GLU A 153 -17.66 9.55 9.68
CA GLU A 153 -16.83 10.10 10.77
C GLU A 153 -17.60 9.96 12.09
N PRO A 154 -17.60 8.77 12.73
CA PRO A 154 -18.33 8.53 13.97
C PRO A 154 -17.86 9.39 15.13
N SER A 155 -16.60 9.83 15.13
CA SER A 155 -16.08 10.80 16.09
C SER A 155 -15.01 11.65 15.43
N THR A 156 -14.81 12.88 15.90
CA THR A 156 -13.86 13.82 15.31
C THR A 156 -12.47 13.18 15.10
N CYS A 157 -11.96 13.27 13.86
CA CYS A 157 -10.69 12.69 13.42
C CYS A 157 -10.63 11.16 13.37
N VAL A 158 -11.75 10.45 13.57
CA VAL A 158 -11.84 8.98 13.50
C VAL A 158 -12.87 8.61 12.45
N TYR A 159 -12.41 7.89 11.43
CA TYR A 159 -13.22 7.51 10.29
C TYR A 159 -13.50 6.01 10.30
N ALA A 160 -14.69 5.63 9.84
CA ALA A 160 -15.07 4.25 9.59
C ALA A 160 -15.45 4.10 8.12
N LEU A 161 -14.77 3.18 7.43
CA LEU A 161 -14.95 2.90 6.02
C LEU A 161 -15.44 1.46 5.88
N THR A 162 -16.39 1.23 4.98
CA THR A 162 -16.83 -0.11 4.60
C THR A 162 -16.33 -0.40 3.19
N PHE A 163 -15.43 -1.38 3.06
CA PHE A 163 -14.92 -1.83 1.78
C PHE A 163 -15.58 -3.15 1.39
N GLU A 164 -16.24 -3.15 0.24
CA GLU A 164 -16.88 -4.35 -0.32
C GLU A 164 -15.92 -5.04 -1.27
N THR A 165 -15.81 -6.37 -1.13
CA THR A 165 -15.02 -7.19 -2.05
C THR A 165 -15.55 -8.62 -2.14
N PRO A 166 -15.55 -9.26 -3.33
CA PRO A 166 -15.89 -10.67 -3.47
C PRO A 166 -14.87 -11.60 -2.79
N LEU A 167 -13.70 -11.06 -2.43
CA LEU A 167 -12.61 -11.82 -1.83
C LEU A 167 -12.91 -12.35 -0.44
N VAL A 168 -13.80 -11.69 0.29
CA VAL A 168 -14.13 -12.04 1.68
C VAL A 168 -15.48 -12.75 1.81
N CYS A 169 -16.09 -13.15 0.69
CA CYS A 169 -17.41 -13.79 0.70
C CYS A 169 -17.39 -15.25 1.19
N HIS A 170 -16.25 -15.94 1.08
CA HIS A 170 -16.13 -17.30 1.59
C HIS A 170 -16.05 -17.26 3.13
N PRO A 171 -16.78 -18.11 3.88
CA PRO A 171 -16.81 -18.07 5.35
C PRO A 171 -15.42 -18.22 5.98
N HIS A 172 -14.52 -18.95 5.31
CA HIS A 172 -13.16 -19.20 5.81
C HIS A 172 -12.10 -18.21 5.27
N SER A 173 -12.51 -17.20 4.50
CA SER A 173 -11.56 -16.25 3.89
C SER A 173 -10.82 -15.41 4.94
N LEU A 174 -11.46 -15.10 6.06
CA LEU A 174 -10.92 -14.20 7.08
C LEU A 174 -10.40 -14.93 8.33
N LEU A 175 -10.27 -16.26 8.29
CA LEU A 175 -9.71 -17.01 9.43
C LEU A 175 -8.22 -16.73 9.56
N VAL A 176 -7.75 -16.49 10.78
CA VAL A 176 -6.34 -16.19 11.05
C VAL A 176 -5.47 -17.43 10.97
N TYR A 177 -5.89 -18.54 11.61
CA TYR A 177 -5.09 -19.76 11.69
C TYR A 177 -4.57 -20.26 10.32
N PRO A 178 -5.41 -20.42 9.26
CA PRO A 178 -4.94 -20.88 7.96
C PRO A 178 -4.01 -19.89 7.22
N THR A 179 -3.99 -18.63 7.63
CA THR A 179 -3.14 -17.60 7.00
C THR A 179 -1.74 -17.53 7.62
N LEU A 180 -1.56 -18.09 8.81
CA LEU A 180 -0.26 -18.13 9.47
C LEU A 180 0.72 -19.06 8.75
N PRO A 181 2.03 -18.73 8.76
CA PRO A 181 3.08 -19.66 8.38
C PRO A 181 3.03 -20.94 9.22
N THR A 182 3.43 -22.08 8.65
CA THR A 182 3.39 -23.39 9.31
C THR A 182 4.07 -23.41 10.68
N ALA A 183 5.20 -22.71 10.85
CA ALA A 183 5.88 -22.63 12.13
C ALA A 183 5.04 -21.94 13.22
N LEU A 184 4.29 -20.89 12.85
CA LEU A 184 3.41 -20.18 13.77
C LEU A 184 2.11 -20.93 14.03
N GLN A 185 1.61 -21.71 13.05
CA GLN A 185 0.50 -22.65 13.26
C GLN A 185 0.87 -23.70 14.31
N GLN A 186 2.02 -24.35 14.19
CA GLN A 186 2.50 -25.34 15.17
C GLN A 186 2.65 -24.74 16.57
N ARG A 187 3.13 -23.50 16.65
CA ARG A 187 3.24 -22.79 17.93
C ARG A 187 1.86 -22.49 18.53
N TRP A 188 0.86 -22.19 17.71
CA TRP A 188 -0.51 -22.06 18.16
C TRP A 188 -1.08 -23.42 18.60
N ASP A 189 -0.88 -24.49 17.83
CA ASP A 189 -1.35 -25.84 18.21
C ASP A 189 -0.79 -26.25 19.59
N GLN A 190 0.49 -25.99 19.85
CA GLN A 190 1.09 -26.21 21.17
C GLN A 190 0.44 -25.35 22.25
N LEU A 191 0.14 -24.08 21.95
CA LEU A 191 -0.51 -23.16 22.88
C LEU A 191 -1.93 -23.63 23.26
N GLU A 192 -2.69 -24.16 22.30
CA GLU A 192 -4.00 -24.78 22.58
C GLU A 192 -3.85 -26.01 23.47
N GLN A 193 -2.85 -26.85 23.19
CA GLN A 193 -2.56 -28.03 24.00
C GLN A 193 -2.16 -27.65 25.43
N ASP A 194 -1.28 -26.67 25.61
CA ASP A 194 -0.84 -26.18 26.92
C ASP A 194 -2.01 -25.61 27.73
N LEU A 195 -2.99 -24.96 27.07
CA LEU A 195 -4.21 -24.48 27.71
C LEU A 195 -5.11 -25.66 28.12
N ALA A 196 -5.27 -26.65 27.25
CA ALA A 196 -6.08 -27.85 27.52
C ALA A 196 -5.49 -28.71 28.65
N ASP A 197 -4.16 -28.77 28.75
CA ASP A 197 -3.41 -29.44 29.80
C ASP A 197 -3.31 -28.60 31.10
N GLU A 198 -3.98 -27.44 31.14
CA GLU A 198 -4.02 -26.50 32.28
C GLU A 198 -2.63 -25.99 32.72
N LEU A 199 -1.64 -26.00 31.81
CA LEU A 199 -0.28 -25.51 32.07
C LEU A 199 -0.19 -23.98 32.04
N ILE A 200 -1.16 -23.34 31.38
CA ILE A 200 -1.27 -21.89 31.27
C ILE A 200 -2.68 -21.40 31.62
N THR A 201 -2.76 -20.14 32.03
CA THR A 201 -4.06 -19.48 32.29
C THR A 201 -4.65 -18.91 31.00
N ALA A 202 -5.95 -18.64 30.98
CA ALA A 202 -6.62 -17.98 29.85
C ALA A 202 -5.97 -16.62 29.48
N GLN A 203 -5.54 -15.84 30.47
CA GLN A 203 -4.80 -14.59 30.25
C GLN A 203 -3.42 -14.84 29.62
N GLY A 204 -2.74 -15.91 30.05
CA GLY A 204 -1.47 -16.35 29.47
C GLY A 204 -1.64 -16.76 28.00
N TYR A 205 -2.68 -17.52 27.70
CA TYR A 205 -3.06 -17.89 26.34
C TYR A 205 -3.27 -16.65 25.46
N GLU A 206 -4.09 -15.69 25.88
CA GLU A 206 -4.35 -14.47 25.09
C GLU A 206 -3.07 -13.68 24.81
N LYS A 207 -2.18 -13.56 25.81
CA LYS A 207 -0.91 -12.86 25.67
C LYS A 207 0.03 -13.57 24.69
N LEU A 208 0.15 -14.90 24.80
CA LEU A 208 1.00 -15.71 23.92
C LEU A 208 0.46 -15.75 22.49
N LEU A 209 -0.86 -15.83 22.34
CA LEU A 209 -1.53 -15.77 21.04
C LEU A 209 -1.31 -14.41 20.37
N ARG A 210 -1.41 -13.31 21.14
CA ARG A 210 -1.06 -11.98 20.64
C ARG A 210 0.37 -11.92 20.13
N ALA A 211 1.33 -12.51 20.86
CA ALA A 211 2.72 -12.56 20.41
C ALA A 211 2.89 -13.33 19.09
N ILE A 212 2.13 -14.41 18.87
CA ILE A 212 2.10 -15.11 17.57
C ILE A 212 1.61 -14.18 16.45
N PHE A 213 0.60 -13.36 16.70
CA PHE A 213 0.09 -12.39 15.71
C PHE A 213 1.04 -11.22 15.44
N GLU A 214 1.80 -10.80 16.46
CA GLU A 214 2.86 -9.81 16.32
C GLU A 214 4.03 -10.38 15.49
N ASP A 215 4.46 -11.62 15.76
CA ASP A 215 5.50 -12.32 15.00
C ASP A 215 5.08 -12.56 13.53
N ALA A 216 3.78 -12.76 13.28
CA ALA A 216 3.20 -12.85 11.94
C ALA A 216 3.11 -11.49 11.22
N GLY A 217 3.38 -10.39 11.91
CA GLY A 217 3.23 -9.03 11.41
C GLY A 217 1.78 -8.60 11.19
N TYR A 218 0.82 -9.24 11.87
CA TYR A 218 -0.60 -8.87 11.80
C TYR A 218 -0.94 -7.74 12.76
N LEU A 219 -0.33 -7.77 13.94
CA LEU A 219 -0.44 -6.73 14.96
C LEU A 219 0.90 -6.02 15.10
N LYS A 220 0.87 -4.74 15.49
CA LYS A 220 2.08 -4.06 15.95
C LYS A 220 2.27 -4.31 17.44
N THR A 221 3.53 -4.39 17.85
CA THR A 221 3.91 -4.32 19.25
C THR A 221 3.34 -3.03 19.82
N SER A 222 2.71 -3.11 21.00
CA SER A 222 2.24 -1.92 21.68
C SER A 222 3.46 -1.15 22.18
N GLU A 223 4.05 -0.31 21.32
CA GLU A 223 4.92 0.75 21.80
C GLU A 223 4.07 1.71 22.63
N PRO A 224 4.42 2.00 23.89
CA PRO A 224 3.77 3.06 24.63
C PRO A 224 3.94 4.37 23.84
N SER A 225 2.82 5.08 23.65
CA SER A 225 2.72 6.39 23.00
C SER A 225 3.98 7.25 23.18
N GLU A 226 4.56 7.67 22.04
CA GLU A 226 5.75 8.50 21.96
C GLU A 226 5.61 9.82 22.75
N SER A 227 6.12 9.82 23.96
CA SER A 227 6.95 10.91 24.48
C SER A 227 8.19 10.31 25.16
N ALA A 228 8.89 9.47 24.41
CA ALA A 228 10.21 8.98 24.78
C ALA A 228 11.03 8.89 23.50
N GLN A 229 12.23 9.43 23.57
CA GLN A 229 13.15 9.60 22.48
C GLN A 229 13.42 8.28 21.75
N GLN A 230 13.61 8.38 20.44
CA GLN A 230 14.16 7.37 19.55
C GLN A 230 15.18 6.43 20.23
N GLU A 231 14.77 5.19 20.49
CA GLU A 231 15.66 4.04 20.60
C GLU A 231 15.12 2.84 19.80
N GLY A 232 14.75 3.09 18.55
CA GLY A 232 14.95 2.11 17.49
C GLY A 232 16.42 2.19 17.09
N THR A 233 17.16 1.10 17.29
CA THR A 233 18.54 0.82 16.85
C THR A 233 19.24 2.02 16.19
N LYS A 234 19.70 2.99 16.99
CA LYS A 234 20.61 4.02 16.48
C LYS A 234 21.87 3.29 16.07
N GLY A 235 22.01 2.98 14.78
CA GLY A 235 23.33 2.74 14.20
C GLY A 235 24.18 3.92 14.64
N LEU A 236 25.21 3.64 15.47
CA LEU A 236 26.12 4.65 15.98
C LEU A 236 26.66 5.42 14.77
N ARG A 237 26.16 6.64 14.58
CA ARG A 237 26.59 7.50 13.49
C ARG A 237 27.83 8.23 14.00
N PHE A 238 28.99 7.66 13.69
CA PHE A 238 30.27 8.27 14.05
C PHE A 238 30.47 9.54 13.23
N GLU A 239 30.73 10.67 13.88
CA GLU A 239 30.96 11.96 13.22
C GLU A 239 32.34 12.02 12.54
N THR A 240 33.28 11.18 12.98
CA THR A 240 34.65 11.10 12.45
C THR A 240 35.10 9.66 12.22
N LEU A 241 36.05 9.46 11.30
CA LEU A 241 36.65 8.15 11.01
C LEU A 241 37.40 7.58 12.24
N GLU A 242 38.03 8.44 13.01
CA GLU A 242 38.80 8.08 14.21
C GLU A 242 37.89 7.52 15.31
N SER A 243 36.75 8.18 15.57
CA SER A 243 35.77 7.69 16.57
C SER A 243 35.16 6.34 16.16
N CYS A 244 34.95 6.11 14.86
CA CYS A 244 34.51 4.82 14.33
C CYS A 244 35.56 3.72 14.55
N GLN A 245 36.85 4.02 14.30
CA GLN A 245 37.94 3.06 14.49
C GLN A 245 38.14 2.70 15.96
N GLU A 246 38.01 3.66 16.87
CA GLU A 246 38.08 3.41 18.32
C GLU A 246 36.93 2.53 18.79
N ALA A 247 35.71 2.83 18.37
CA ALA A 247 34.53 2.02 18.69
C ALA A 247 34.63 0.61 18.11
N TYR A 248 35.15 0.45 16.89
CA TYR A 248 35.41 -0.85 16.29
C TYR A 248 36.42 -1.68 17.08
N LYS A 249 37.51 -1.05 17.55
CA LYS A 249 38.50 -1.71 18.41
C LYS A 249 37.89 -2.15 19.74
N ALA A 250 37.12 -1.27 20.39
CA ALA A 250 36.44 -1.58 21.65
C ALA A 250 35.43 -2.74 21.48
N LEU A 251 34.63 -2.70 20.41
CA LEU A 251 33.68 -3.76 20.08
C LEU A 251 34.38 -5.10 19.81
N SER A 252 35.49 -5.09 19.06
CA SER A 252 36.27 -6.30 18.77
C SER A 252 36.85 -6.93 20.04
N GLN A 253 37.31 -6.11 20.99
CA GLN A 253 37.79 -6.58 22.29
C GLN A 253 36.67 -7.21 23.11
N GLU A 254 35.49 -6.58 23.14
CA GLU A 254 34.34 -7.08 23.89
C GLU A 254 33.82 -8.40 23.31
N ILE A 255 33.77 -8.53 21.98
CA ILE A 255 33.42 -9.79 21.31
C ILE A 255 34.38 -10.91 21.72
N LYS A 256 35.69 -10.65 21.78
CA LYS A 256 36.68 -11.65 22.23
C LYS A 256 36.48 -12.03 23.69
N ARG A 257 36.18 -11.07 24.56
CA ARG A 257 35.90 -11.29 25.98
C ARG A 257 34.68 -12.19 26.17
N LEU A 258 33.58 -11.87 25.48
CA LEU A 258 32.34 -12.63 25.52
C LEU A 258 32.51 -14.05 24.94
N GLN A 259 33.27 -14.20 23.85
CA GLN A 259 33.61 -15.52 23.30
C GLN A 259 34.40 -16.37 24.30
N GLY A 260 35.34 -15.75 25.03
CA GLY A 260 36.07 -16.43 26.11
C GLY A 260 35.13 -16.93 27.21
N MET A 261 34.18 -16.10 27.65
CA MET A 261 33.16 -16.50 28.63
C MET A 261 32.28 -17.64 28.13
N LEU A 262 31.76 -17.55 26.90
CA LEU A 262 30.91 -18.60 26.31
C LEU A 262 31.67 -19.93 26.21
N THR A 263 32.96 -19.88 25.87
CA THR A 263 33.82 -21.07 25.82
C THR A 263 34.06 -21.67 27.21
N GLN A 264 34.26 -20.85 28.25
CA GLN A 264 34.39 -21.33 29.64
C GLN A 264 33.12 -22.00 30.15
N HIS A 265 31.96 -21.54 29.72
CA HIS A 265 30.66 -22.09 30.13
C HIS A 265 30.13 -23.18 29.17
N GLY A 266 30.92 -23.62 28.18
CA GLY A 266 30.54 -24.69 27.25
C GLY A 266 29.37 -24.34 26.33
N VAL A 267 29.09 -23.06 26.10
CA VAL A 267 27.97 -22.60 25.26
C VAL A 267 28.45 -22.44 23.81
N PRO A 268 27.92 -23.23 22.85
CA PRO A 268 28.31 -23.12 21.45
C PRO A 268 27.78 -21.81 20.83
N TYR A 269 28.68 -20.99 20.27
CA TYR A 269 28.34 -19.77 19.52
C TYR A 269 28.69 -19.92 18.05
N ARG A 270 27.72 -19.70 17.16
CA ARG A 270 27.88 -19.74 15.70
C ARG A 270 27.98 -18.31 15.17
N LYS A 271 29.08 -17.97 14.49
CA LYS A 271 29.16 -16.70 13.73
C LYS A 271 28.17 -16.77 12.57
N SER A 272 27.23 -15.84 12.52
CA SER A 272 26.45 -15.56 11.31
C SER A 272 27.42 -15.11 10.22
N ALA A 273 27.42 -15.79 9.07
CA ALA A 273 28.25 -15.40 7.93
C ALA A 273 27.85 -13.99 7.47
N GLU A 274 28.84 -13.11 7.38
CA GLU A 274 28.71 -11.78 6.79
C GLU A 274 28.37 -11.93 5.30
N THR A 275 27.33 -11.21 4.86
CA THR A 275 26.97 -10.99 3.47
C THR A 275 28.15 -10.36 2.71
N PRO A 276 28.67 -10.94 1.61
CA PRO A 276 29.71 -10.28 0.85
C PRO A 276 29.12 -9.10 0.09
N SER A 277 29.75 -7.95 0.29
CA SER A 277 29.52 -6.69 -0.39
C SER A 277 29.51 -6.84 -1.91
N SER A 278 28.53 -6.19 -2.53
CA SER A 278 28.44 -5.89 -3.96
C SER A 278 29.74 -5.25 -4.46
N GLU A 279 30.58 -6.02 -5.14
CA GLU A 279 31.62 -5.48 -6.01
C GLU A 279 31.07 -5.24 -7.43
N HIS A 280 31.25 -3.99 -7.81
CA HIS A 280 31.15 -3.40 -9.13
C HIS A 280 31.83 -4.25 -10.23
N TRP A 281 31.08 -4.66 -11.25
CA TRP A 281 31.63 -5.10 -12.54
C TRP A 281 31.15 -4.18 -13.66
N GLY A 282 32.09 -3.42 -14.22
CA GLY A 282 31.92 -2.70 -15.47
C GLY A 282 31.84 -3.64 -16.69
N PRO A 283 31.50 -3.10 -17.87
CA PRO A 283 30.97 -3.89 -18.97
C PRO A 283 32.06 -4.64 -19.74
N GLN A 284 31.93 -5.97 -19.86
CA GLN A 284 32.69 -6.78 -20.81
C GLN A 284 31.82 -7.17 -22.00
N THR A 285 32.29 -6.81 -23.18
CA THR A 285 31.74 -7.15 -24.50
C THR A 285 31.73 -8.67 -24.76
N PRO A 286 30.67 -9.22 -25.40
CA PRO A 286 30.61 -10.64 -25.69
C PRO A 286 31.31 -10.98 -27.01
N THR A 287 32.32 -11.85 -26.93
CA THR A 287 32.92 -12.53 -28.09
C THR A 287 32.19 -13.85 -28.32
N ALA A 288 31.82 -14.10 -29.58
CA ALA A 288 31.07 -15.25 -30.06
C ALA A 288 31.78 -16.60 -29.82
N GLY A 289 30.99 -17.63 -29.53
CA GLY A 289 31.45 -19.01 -29.38
C GLY A 289 30.30 -20.03 -29.36
N ILE A 290 29.83 -20.39 -30.56
CA ILE A 290 29.32 -21.69 -31.02
C ILE A 290 28.46 -22.55 -30.06
N ALA A 291 27.22 -22.77 -30.50
CA ALA A 291 26.24 -23.68 -29.91
C ALA A 291 26.43 -25.14 -30.37
N GLU A 292 26.26 -26.09 -29.45
CA GLU A 292 25.88 -27.47 -29.75
C GLU A 292 24.76 -27.95 -28.80
N PRO A 293 23.87 -28.86 -29.24
CA PRO A 293 22.56 -29.06 -28.66
C PRO A 293 22.52 -30.17 -27.59
N LEU A 294 21.81 -29.89 -26.50
CA LEU A 294 21.49 -30.86 -25.46
C LEU A 294 20.53 -31.94 -26.00
N ARG A 295 20.99 -33.19 -25.93
CA ARG A 295 20.28 -34.41 -26.30
C ARG A 295 19.24 -34.74 -25.22
N GLY A 296 17.98 -34.86 -25.62
CA GLY A 296 16.87 -35.26 -24.76
C GLY A 296 16.88 -36.75 -24.42
N ASP A 297 16.52 -37.07 -23.19
CA ASP A 297 16.23 -38.42 -22.71
C ASP A 297 14.89 -38.93 -23.26
N PRO A 298 14.84 -40.15 -23.82
CA PRO A 298 13.59 -40.89 -23.94
C PRO A 298 13.50 -41.91 -22.80
N GLY A 299 12.47 -41.77 -21.96
CA GLY A 299 12.10 -42.80 -20.98
C GLY A 299 11.57 -44.06 -21.66
N LEU A 300 12.02 -45.23 -21.19
CA LEU A 300 11.46 -46.55 -21.45
C LEU A 300 11.46 -47.33 -20.13
N ARG A 301 10.28 -47.51 -19.51
CA ARG A 301 9.52 -48.77 -19.47
C ARG A 301 10.35 -49.97 -18.98
N GLY A 302 10.21 -50.29 -17.70
CA GLY A 302 10.53 -51.60 -17.17
C GLY A 302 9.36 -52.56 -17.40
N GLU A 303 9.61 -53.63 -18.15
CA GLU A 303 8.89 -54.90 -18.01
C GLU A 303 9.93 -55.97 -17.69
N THR A 304 9.69 -56.65 -16.57
CA THR A 304 10.32 -57.90 -16.16
C THR A 304 9.86 -59.04 -17.04
N LEU A 305 10.80 -59.71 -17.70
CA LEU A 305 11.09 -61.16 -17.60
C LEU A 305 12.32 -61.49 -18.45
#